data_AF-A0A4R9A5M0-F1
#
_entry.id   AF-A0A4R9A5M0-F1
#
_cell.length_a   1.000
_cell.length_b   1.000
_cell.length_c   1.000
_cell.angle_alpha   90.00
_cell.angle_beta   90.00
_cell.angle_gamma   90.00
#
_symmetry.space_group_name_H-M   'P 1'
#
loop_
_entity.id
_entity.type
_entity.pdbx_description
1 polymer ?
#
loop_
_entity_poly.entity_id
_entity_poly.type
_entity_poly.pdbx_seq_one_letter_code
_entity_poly.pdbx_strand_id
1 'polypeptide(L)'
;MEKTGEPTPGELRLYAQSVSRPEGPLLEWGLLHRRGHWDLEAQLPVLFTFVRTHRSAVDQYVSYKNVPGCTWQMRFAVLYQIIETLDRALNPDPPKTEAQQAAAAAIQKVVAQEPMLMPFTEELQSAIQHVQVKSLAQRLSRLDQQANGFLSAELSDKSWKNDLAALRNIVAHGLEASQELVTDRGPLWTGPQFIELLFEVRILMELGFAPQRVAKVLRETARWYGRITALKENLSAINAMIQRSRERQQS
;
A
#
# COMPACT_ATOMS: atom_id res chain seq x y z
N MET A 1 35.53 3.92 -12.47
CA MET A 1 34.88 5.22 -12.76
C MET A 1 33.79 4.97 -13.79
N GLU A 2 32.61 4.58 -13.31
CA GLU A 2 31.44 4.34 -14.16
C GLU A 2 30.86 5.67 -14.62
N LYS A 3 30.68 5.81 -15.93
CA LYS A 3 30.02 6.96 -16.54
C LYS A 3 28.56 6.97 -16.11
N THR A 4 28.16 8.04 -15.43
CA THR A 4 26.77 8.40 -15.17
C THR A 4 26.02 8.47 -16.50
N GLY A 5 25.20 7.45 -16.77
CA GLY A 5 24.37 7.39 -17.97
C GLY A 5 23.31 8.47 -17.92
N GLU A 6 23.48 9.51 -18.72
CA GLU A 6 22.39 10.44 -19.04
C GLU A 6 21.26 9.65 -19.71
N PRO A 7 20.00 9.87 -19.31
CA PRO A 7 18.86 9.19 -19.91
C PRO A 7 18.81 9.52 -21.40
N THR A 8 18.71 8.48 -22.24
CA THR A 8 18.67 8.69 -23.69
C THR A 8 17.31 9.26 -24.10
N PRO A 9 17.23 10.08 -25.16
CA PRO A 9 15.97 10.68 -25.63
C PRO A 9 14.83 9.67 -25.91
N GLY A 10 15.16 8.38 -26.09
CA GLY A 10 14.19 7.30 -26.24
C GLY A 10 13.44 6.92 -24.96
N GLU A 11 14.06 7.06 -23.79
CA GLU A 11 13.44 6.73 -22.49
C GLU A 11 12.38 7.77 -22.09
N LEU A 12 12.54 9.02 -22.52
CA LEU A 12 11.54 10.08 -22.38
C LEU A 12 10.34 9.89 -23.32
N ARG A 13 10.51 9.21 -24.46
CA ARG A 13 9.42 8.95 -25.43
C ARG A 13 8.39 7.96 -24.91
N LEU A 14 8.77 6.99 -24.07
CA LEU A 14 7.83 6.01 -23.52
C LEU A 14 6.77 6.64 -22.59
N TYR A 15 7.06 7.80 -21.98
CA TYR A 15 6.07 8.54 -21.18
C TYR A 15 5.23 9.53 -21.99
N ALA A 16 5.69 9.94 -23.17
CA ALA A 16 5.00 10.91 -24.03
C ALA A 16 4.06 10.25 -25.06
N GLN A 17 4.24 8.97 -25.37
CA GLN A 17 3.59 8.34 -26.53
C GLN A 17 2.32 7.53 -26.25
N SER A 18 1.87 7.36 -25.00
CA SER A 18 0.73 6.47 -24.71
C SER A 18 -0.48 7.09 -24.01
N VAL A 19 -0.61 8.41 -23.93
CA VAL A 19 -1.85 9.02 -23.44
C VAL A 19 -2.19 10.20 -24.34
N SER A 20 -3.19 10.02 -25.20
CA SER A 20 -3.90 11.14 -25.82
C SER A 20 -4.13 12.20 -24.76
N ARG A 21 -3.68 13.44 -25.01
CA ARG A 21 -3.82 14.54 -24.05
C ARG A 21 -5.27 14.52 -23.56
N PRO A 22 -5.50 14.31 -22.26
CA PRO A 22 -6.86 14.13 -21.78
C PRO A 22 -7.71 15.34 -22.14
N GLU A 23 -8.86 15.11 -22.79
CA GLU A 23 -9.83 16.15 -23.06
C GLU A 23 -10.47 16.57 -21.72
N GLY A 24 -10.31 17.85 -21.36
CA GLY A 24 -10.82 18.43 -20.12
C GLY A 24 -9.79 19.30 -19.37
N PRO A 25 -10.20 20.11 -18.37
CA PRO A 25 -9.27 20.86 -17.55
C PRO A 25 -8.39 19.88 -16.77
N LEU A 26 -7.06 20.02 -16.87
CA LEU A 26 -6.07 19.23 -16.09
C LEU A 26 -6.36 19.21 -14.57
N LEU A 27 -7.14 20.17 -14.07
CA LEU A 27 -7.59 20.28 -12.69
C LEU A 27 -8.61 19.20 -12.29
N GLU A 28 -9.36 18.63 -13.22
CA GLU A 28 -10.35 17.57 -12.93
C GLU A 28 -9.70 16.18 -12.76
N TRP A 29 -8.48 16.02 -13.26
CA TRP A 29 -7.76 14.73 -13.36
C TRP A 29 -7.12 14.26 -12.05
N GLY A 30 -7.37 14.93 -10.93
CA GLY A 30 -6.87 14.49 -9.63
C GLY A 30 -5.34 14.42 -9.58
N LEU A 31 -4.67 15.43 -10.15
CA LEU A 31 -3.23 15.57 -10.05
C LEU A 31 -2.81 15.55 -8.58
N LEU A 32 -1.82 14.72 -8.25
CA LEU A 32 -1.28 14.60 -6.88
C LEU A 32 -0.75 15.93 -6.34
N HIS A 33 -0.32 16.82 -7.24
CA HIS A 33 0.30 18.10 -6.92
C HIS A 33 0.24 19.05 -8.13
N ARG A 34 0.46 20.35 -7.90
CA ARG A 34 0.57 21.37 -8.96
C ARG A 34 2.03 21.52 -9.39
N ARG A 35 2.28 21.95 -10.63
CA ARG A 35 3.65 22.22 -11.13
C ARG A 35 4.43 23.16 -10.20
N GLY A 36 3.80 24.21 -9.67
CA GLY A 36 4.43 25.16 -8.76
C GLY A 36 4.80 24.59 -7.39
N HIS A 37 4.49 23.32 -7.11
CA HIS A 37 4.96 22.64 -5.90
C HIS A 37 6.36 22.07 -6.04
N TRP A 38 6.83 21.87 -7.27
CA TRP A 38 8.08 21.20 -7.58
C TRP A 38 9.25 22.16 -7.72
N ASP A 39 10.39 21.75 -7.16
CA ASP A 39 11.70 22.20 -7.60
C ASP A 39 12.19 21.21 -8.65
N LEU A 40 11.85 21.47 -9.93
CA LEU A 40 12.14 20.52 -11.01
C LEU A 40 13.64 20.29 -11.20
N GLU A 41 14.47 21.29 -10.91
CA GLU A 41 15.92 21.17 -11.08
C GLU A 41 16.49 20.18 -10.06
N ALA A 42 16.11 20.31 -8.79
CA ALA A 42 16.56 19.40 -7.74
C ALA A 42 15.85 18.03 -7.76
N GLN A 43 14.56 17.99 -8.10
CA GLN A 43 13.72 16.81 -7.89
C GLN A 43 13.57 15.92 -9.12
N LEU A 44 13.81 16.41 -10.34
CA LEU A 44 13.67 15.59 -11.55
C LEU A 44 14.66 14.41 -11.59
N PRO A 45 15.95 14.56 -11.23
CA PRO A 45 16.86 13.43 -11.12
C PRO A 45 16.42 12.40 -10.07
N VAL A 46 15.86 12.88 -8.95
CA VAL A 46 15.33 12.03 -7.87
C VAL A 46 14.12 11.26 -8.36
N LEU A 47 13.19 11.90 -9.08
CA LEU A 47 12.02 11.26 -9.68
C LEU A 47 12.42 10.11 -10.61
N PHE A 48 13.34 10.33 -11.54
CA PHE A 48 13.77 9.27 -12.45
C PHE A 48 14.47 8.13 -11.72
N THR A 49 15.28 8.44 -10.71
CA THR A 49 15.91 7.43 -9.86
C THR A 49 14.86 6.63 -9.11
N PHE A 50 13.88 7.29 -8.49
CA PHE A 50 12.78 6.66 -7.76
C PHE A 50 11.96 5.73 -8.68
N VAL A 51 11.55 6.23 -9.85
CA VAL A 51 10.78 5.44 -10.82
C VAL A 51 11.57 4.22 -11.29
N ARG A 52 12.87 4.36 -11.54
CA ARG A 52 13.71 3.22 -11.94
C ARG A 52 13.85 2.18 -10.82
N THR A 53 14.11 2.62 -9.59
CA THR A 53 14.34 1.73 -8.44
C THR A 53 13.05 1.06 -7.96
N HIS A 54 11.92 1.77 -8.01
CA HIS A 54 10.63 1.33 -7.48
C HIS A 54 9.59 1.08 -8.57
N ARG A 55 10.06 0.78 -9.79
CA ARG A 55 9.23 0.63 -11.00
C ARG A 55 8.01 -0.26 -10.80
N SER A 56 8.17 -1.39 -10.13
CA SER A 56 7.05 -2.32 -9.89
C SER A 56 5.90 -1.66 -9.11
N ALA A 57 6.19 -0.91 -8.04
CA ALA A 57 5.14 -0.23 -7.27
C ALA A 57 4.51 0.92 -8.06
N VAL A 58 5.32 1.68 -8.81
CA VAL A 58 4.87 2.80 -9.66
C VAL A 58 3.98 2.29 -10.79
N ASP A 59 4.41 1.28 -11.53
CA ASP A 59 3.66 0.72 -12.66
C ASP A 59 2.33 0.12 -12.20
N GLN A 60 2.30 -0.56 -11.05
CA GLN A 60 1.05 -1.06 -10.47
C GLN A 60 0.10 0.09 -10.07
N TYR A 61 0.62 1.16 -9.47
CA TYR A 61 -0.21 2.30 -9.07
C TYR A 61 -0.75 3.08 -10.27
N VAL A 62 0.08 3.32 -11.29
CA VAL A 62 -0.34 3.94 -12.55
C VAL A 62 -1.39 3.08 -13.24
N SER A 63 -1.18 1.76 -13.30
CA SER A 63 -2.17 0.83 -13.84
C SER A 63 -3.49 0.93 -13.07
N TYR A 64 -3.43 0.87 -11.74
CA TYR A 64 -4.60 1.00 -10.86
C TYR A 64 -5.40 2.29 -11.12
N LYS A 65 -4.73 3.45 -11.26
CA LYS A 65 -5.40 4.73 -11.55
C LYS A 65 -6.06 4.77 -12.93
N ASN A 66 -5.57 3.96 -13.87
CA ASN A 66 -6.05 3.91 -15.24
C ASN A 66 -7.00 2.73 -15.53
N VAL A 67 -7.32 1.86 -14.57
CA VAL A 67 -8.28 0.76 -14.78
C VAL A 67 -9.72 1.29 -14.65
N PRO A 68 -10.50 1.37 -15.75
CA PRO A 68 -11.92 1.69 -15.64
C PRO A 68 -12.71 0.50 -15.07
N GLY A 69 -13.81 0.79 -14.36
CA GLY A 69 -14.85 -0.20 -14.07
C GLY A 69 -14.53 -1.31 -13.05
N CYS A 70 -13.46 -1.20 -12.26
CA CYS A 70 -13.16 -2.18 -11.21
C CYS A 70 -14.07 -2.00 -9.97
N THR A 71 -14.51 -3.13 -9.37
CA THR A 71 -15.30 -3.15 -8.14
C THR A 71 -14.48 -2.62 -6.95
N TRP A 72 -15.15 -2.15 -5.90
CA TRP A 72 -14.47 -1.61 -4.72
C TRP A 72 -13.62 -2.66 -3.99
N GLN A 73 -14.06 -3.91 -3.97
CA GLN A 73 -13.30 -5.05 -3.44
C GLN A 73 -12.00 -5.23 -4.20
N MET A 74 -12.06 -5.21 -5.54
CA MET A 74 -10.88 -5.34 -6.38
C MET A 74 -9.92 -4.16 -6.20
N ARG A 75 -10.47 -2.93 -6.14
CA ARG A 75 -9.68 -1.71 -5.86
C ARG A 75 -8.92 -1.83 -4.55
N PHE A 76 -9.59 -2.31 -3.52
CA PHE A 76 -9.02 -2.49 -2.19
C PHE A 76 -7.91 -3.54 -2.19
N ALA A 77 -8.15 -4.70 -2.81
CA ALA A 77 -7.15 -5.76 -2.94
C ALA A 77 -5.90 -5.29 -3.71
N VAL A 78 -6.09 -4.62 -4.84
CA VAL A 78 -4.99 -4.08 -5.66
C VAL A 78 -4.18 -3.04 -4.89
N LEU A 79 -4.83 -2.12 -4.17
CA LEU A 79 -4.12 -1.10 -3.41
C LEU A 79 -3.28 -1.66 -2.27
N TYR A 80 -3.74 -2.70 -1.58
CA TYR A 80 -2.88 -3.34 -0.58
C TYR A 80 -1.66 -4.00 -1.20
N GLN A 81 -1.82 -4.64 -2.36
CA GLN A 81 -0.68 -5.19 -3.07
C GLN A 81 0.32 -4.09 -3.45
N ILE A 82 -0.17 -2.94 -3.91
CA ILE A 82 0.66 -1.77 -4.24
C ILE A 82 1.42 -1.25 -3.02
N ILE A 83 0.75 -1.05 -1.88
CA ILE A 83 1.42 -0.50 -0.68
C ILE A 83 2.40 -1.49 -0.06
N GLU A 84 2.11 -2.79 -0.10
CA GLU A 84 3.08 -3.82 0.30
C GLU A 84 4.29 -3.85 -0.63
N THR A 85 4.06 -3.71 -1.94
CA THR A 85 5.14 -3.65 -2.94
C THR A 85 6.00 -2.41 -2.69
N LEU A 86 5.40 -1.25 -2.44
CA LEU A 86 6.13 -0.03 -2.10
C LEU A 86 6.95 -0.23 -0.81
N ASP A 87 6.32 -0.75 0.25
CA ASP A 87 7.02 -0.99 1.52
C ASP A 87 8.19 -1.95 1.36
N ARG A 88 8.05 -3.06 0.60
CA ARG A 88 9.17 -3.98 0.32
C ARG A 88 10.25 -3.34 -0.52
N ALA A 89 9.89 -2.46 -1.46
CA ALA A 89 10.86 -1.78 -2.31
C ALA A 89 11.65 -0.72 -1.53
N LEU A 90 11.02 -0.02 -0.59
CA LEU A 90 11.67 0.96 0.29
C LEU A 90 12.40 0.31 1.45
N ASN A 91 11.88 -0.81 1.95
CA ASN A 91 12.36 -1.50 3.14
C ASN A 91 12.42 -3.01 2.89
N PRO A 92 13.43 -3.49 2.15
CA PRO A 92 13.59 -4.90 1.83
C PRO A 92 13.46 -5.78 3.08
N ASP A 93 12.70 -6.87 2.95
CA ASP A 93 12.59 -7.83 4.04
C ASP A 93 13.98 -8.47 4.28
N PRO A 94 14.38 -8.67 5.55
CA PRO A 94 15.70 -9.20 5.86
C PRO A 94 15.87 -10.61 5.28
N PRO A 95 17.11 -11.01 4.92
CA PRO A 95 17.37 -12.38 4.52
C PRO A 95 17.01 -13.35 5.65
N LYS A 96 16.59 -14.56 5.28
CA LYS A 96 16.29 -15.62 6.25
C LYS A 96 17.53 -15.92 7.10
N THR A 97 17.36 -15.98 8.42
CA THR A 97 18.46 -16.27 9.34
C THR A 97 18.86 -17.75 9.27
N GLU A 98 20.10 -18.07 9.66
CA GLU A 98 20.57 -19.46 9.75
C GLU A 98 19.66 -20.31 10.66
N ALA A 99 19.19 -19.75 11.77
CA ALA A 99 18.24 -20.42 12.67
C ALA A 99 16.92 -20.79 11.98
N GLN A 100 16.40 -19.94 11.10
CA GLN A 100 15.18 -20.24 10.33
C GLN A 100 15.42 -21.30 9.27
N GLN A 101 16.57 -21.25 8.60
CA GLN A 101 16.97 -22.28 7.63
C GLN A 101 17.13 -23.64 8.33
N ALA A 102 17.75 -23.65 9.52
CA ALA A 102 17.87 -24.82 10.36
C ALA A 102 16.51 -25.33 10.86
N ALA A 103 15.60 -24.44 11.28
CA ALA A 103 14.25 -24.80 11.68
C ALA A 103 13.43 -25.39 10.52
N ALA A 104 13.53 -24.82 9.32
CA ALA A 104 12.91 -25.35 8.11
C ALA A 104 13.42 -26.75 7.78
N ALA A 105 14.74 -26.95 7.85
CA ALA A 105 15.36 -28.27 7.63
C ALA A 105 14.97 -29.28 8.72
N ALA A 106 14.87 -28.85 9.98
CA ALA A 106 14.44 -29.70 11.10
C ALA A 106 12.99 -30.15 10.93
N ILE A 107 12.09 -29.25 10.54
CA ILE A 107 10.68 -29.58 10.28
C ILE A 107 10.55 -30.54 9.10
N GLN A 108 11.33 -30.36 8.03
CA GLN A 108 11.36 -31.34 6.94
C GLN A 108 11.79 -32.74 7.40
N LYS A 109 12.77 -32.83 8.32
CA LYS A 109 13.19 -34.12 8.90
C LYS A 109 12.09 -34.76 9.74
N VAL A 110 11.41 -33.97 10.59
CA VAL A 110 10.32 -34.47 11.44
C VAL A 110 9.13 -34.95 10.60
N VAL A 111 8.74 -34.18 9.58
CA VAL A 111 7.67 -34.57 8.63
C VAL A 111 8.02 -35.86 7.90
N ALA A 112 9.28 -36.04 7.50
CA ALA A 112 9.73 -37.27 6.82
C ALA A 112 9.71 -38.50 7.75
N GLN A 113 9.85 -38.31 9.07
CA GLN A 113 9.83 -39.38 10.06
C GLN A 113 8.42 -39.72 10.55
N GLU A 114 7.48 -38.78 10.45
CA GLU A 114 6.11 -38.92 10.93
C GLU A 114 5.11 -38.76 9.77
N PRO A 115 4.69 -39.86 9.11
CA PRO A 115 3.79 -39.82 7.97
C PRO A 115 2.46 -39.09 8.22
N MET A 116 2.01 -39.07 9.48
CA MET A 116 0.80 -38.33 9.89
C MET A 116 0.92 -36.81 9.74
N LEU A 117 2.14 -36.27 9.64
CA LEU A 117 2.39 -34.84 9.48
C LEU A 117 2.43 -34.41 8.00
N MET A 118 2.46 -35.35 7.05
CA MET A 118 2.51 -35.06 5.61
C MET A 118 1.43 -34.06 5.15
N PRO A 119 0.15 -34.16 5.59
CA PRO A 119 -0.88 -33.20 5.20
C PRO A 119 -0.61 -31.76 5.63
N PHE A 120 0.20 -31.55 6.68
CA PHE A 120 0.49 -30.24 7.26
C PHE A 120 1.82 -29.64 6.78
N THR A 121 2.56 -30.35 5.92
CA THR A 121 3.91 -29.96 5.51
C THR A 121 3.98 -28.56 4.90
N GLU A 122 3.04 -28.24 4.02
CA GLU A 122 2.98 -26.92 3.36
C GLU A 122 2.69 -25.81 4.37
N GLU A 123 1.76 -26.04 5.29
CA GLU A 123 1.39 -25.08 6.33
C GLU A 123 2.54 -24.85 7.31
N LEU A 124 3.23 -25.91 7.74
CA LEU A 124 4.40 -25.83 8.60
C LEU A 124 5.56 -25.09 7.92
N GLN A 125 5.85 -25.40 6.65
CA GLN A 125 6.88 -24.69 5.90
C GLN A 125 6.52 -23.22 5.71
N SER A 126 5.27 -22.93 5.35
CA SER A 126 4.74 -21.58 5.21
C SER A 126 4.90 -20.80 6.52
N ALA A 127 4.50 -21.38 7.66
CA ALA A 127 4.62 -20.75 8.97
C ALA A 127 6.06 -20.33 9.28
N ILE A 128 7.06 -21.21 9.05
CA ILE A 128 8.49 -20.89 9.26
C ILE A 128 8.95 -19.77 8.33
N GLN A 129 8.58 -19.85 7.05
CA GLN A 129 8.99 -18.87 6.04
C GLN A 129 8.41 -17.48 6.31
N HIS A 130 7.22 -17.42 6.90
CA HIS A 130 6.52 -16.17 7.18
C HIS A 130 6.80 -15.58 8.57
N VAL A 131 7.53 -16.26 9.47
CA VAL A 131 7.82 -15.77 10.83
C VAL A 131 8.40 -14.35 10.87
N GLN A 132 9.21 -13.97 9.89
CA GLN A 132 9.82 -12.63 9.82
C GLN A 132 9.16 -11.70 8.80
N VAL A 133 8.20 -12.19 8.01
CA VAL A 133 7.52 -11.34 7.03
C VAL A 133 6.63 -10.39 7.79
N LYS A 134 6.90 -9.09 7.67
CA LYS A 134 6.10 -8.08 8.34
C LYS A 134 4.65 -8.17 7.89
N SER A 135 3.74 -8.19 8.85
CA SER A 135 2.30 -8.13 8.60
C SER A 135 1.92 -6.81 7.95
N LEU A 136 0.78 -6.75 7.26
CA LEU A 136 0.29 -5.52 6.65
C LEU A 136 0.22 -4.37 7.67
N ALA A 137 -0.31 -4.62 8.88
CA ALA A 137 -0.37 -3.61 9.93
C ALA A 137 1.02 -3.07 10.31
N GLN A 138 2.02 -3.94 10.41
CA GLN A 138 3.41 -3.54 10.68
C GLN A 138 4.01 -2.72 9.54
N ARG A 139 3.71 -3.08 8.28
CA ARG A 139 4.14 -2.33 7.09
C ARG A 139 3.50 -0.94 7.04
N LEU A 140 2.19 -0.85 7.24
CA LEU A 140 1.46 0.42 7.32
C LEU A 140 2.00 1.30 8.46
N SER A 141 2.29 0.71 9.62
CA SER A 141 2.91 1.41 10.74
C SER A 141 4.28 1.98 10.41
N ARG A 142 5.15 1.18 9.79
CA ARG A 142 6.47 1.63 9.35
C ARG A 142 6.37 2.76 8.34
N LEU A 143 5.54 2.63 7.31
CA LEU A 143 5.38 3.66 6.29
C LEU A 143 4.82 4.96 6.89
N ASP A 144 3.80 4.89 7.75
CA ASP A 144 3.26 6.07 8.43
C ASP A 144 4.31 6.71 9.34
N GLN A 145 5.11 5.93 10.07
CA GLN A 145 6.22 6.46 10.87
C GLN A 145 7.29 7.15 10.01
N GLN A 146 7.67 6.54 8.88
CA GLN A 146 8.57 7.15 7.91
C GLN A 146 7.97 8.42 7.29
N ALA A 147 6.64 8.51 7.26
CA ALA A 147 5.88 9.70 6.92
C ALA A 147 5.67 10.67 8.09
N ASN A 148 6.49 10.58 9.15
CA ASN A 148 6.38 11.37 10.37
C ASN A 148 5.01 11.29 11.05
N GLY A 149 4.36 10.13 10.96
CA GLY A 149 3.03 9.87 11.51
C GLY A 149 1.92 10.70 10.86
N PHE A 150 2.10 11.14 9.61
CA PHE A 150 1.19 12.09 8.94
C PHE A 150 -0.28 11.66 9.02
N LEU A 151 -0.60 10.44 8.59
CA LEU A 151 -1.99 9.97 8.56
C LEU A 151 -2.53 9.80 9.97
N SER A 152 -1.73 9.26 10.87
CA SER A 152 -2.13 9.14 12.28
C SER A 152 -2.38 10.48 12.96
N ALA A 153 -1.62 11.52 12.60
CA ALA A 153 -1.84 12.89 13.10
C ALA A 153 -3.11 13.51 12.53
N GLU A 154 -3.36 13.36 11.22
CA GLU A 154 -4.56 13.90 10.57
C GLU A 154 -5.85 13.29 11.10
N LEU A 155 -5.83 11.99 11.41
CA LEU A 155 -6.98 11.24 11.89
C LEU A 155 -7.15 11.28 13.40
N SER A 156 -6.14 11.75 14.14
CA SER A 156 -6.08 11.61 15.60
C SER A 156 -6.22 10.16 16.07
N ASP A 157 -5.79 9.19 15.26
CA ASP A 157 -5.89 7.76 15.54
C ASP A 157 -4.69 6.99 14.99
N LYS A 158 -4.22 5.98 15.73
CA LYS A 158 -3.14 5.07 15.34
C LYS A 158 -3.63 3.65 15.06
N SER A 159 -4.85 3.31 15.48
CA SER A 159 -5.46 1.98 15.37
C SER A 159 -5.81 1.62 13.93
N TRP A 160 -6.08 2.62 13.07
CA TRP A 160 -6.46 2.43 11.66
C TRP A 160 -5.59 1.44 10.88
N LYS A 161 -4.31 1.32 11.23
CA LYS A 161 -3.36 0.38 10.59
C LYS A 161 -3.73 -1.08 10.85
N ASN A 162 -4.12 -1.38 12.08
CA ASN A 162 -4.61 -2.70 12.47
C ASN A 162 -5.99 -2.96 11.86
N ASP A 163 -6.83 -1.92 11.85
CA ASP A 163 -8.20 -2.06 11.37
C ASP A 163 -8.23 -2.32 9.87
N LEU A 164 -7.42 -1.60 9.10
CA LEU A 164 -7.23 -1.87 7.67
C LEU A 164 -6.65 -3.26 7.41
N ALA A 165 -5.70 -3.72 8.21
CA ALA A 165 -5.17 -5.08 8.04
C ALA A 165 -6.24 -6.15 8.33
N ALA A 166 -7.09 -5.94 9.34
CA ALA A 166 -8.21 -6.82 9.63
C ALA A 166 -9.26 -6.78 8.51
N LEU A 167 -9.62 -5.59 8.02
CA LEU A 167 -10.54 -5.42 6.89
C LEU A 167 -10.01 -6.10 5.62
N ARG A 168 -8.71 -5.98 5.33
CA ARG A 168 -8.06 -6.73 4.25
C ARG A 168 -8.26 -8.22 4.42
N ASN A 169 -8.06 -8.76 5.61
CA ASN A 169 -8.24 -10.20 5.85
C ASN A 169 -9.70 -10.64 5.66
N ILE A 170 -10.67 -9.82 6.10
CA ILE A 170 -12.10 -10.08 5.85
C ILE A 170 -12.38 -10.15 4.35
N VAL A 171 -11.90 -9.17 3.58
CA VAL A 171 -12.15 -9.10 2.13
C VAL A 171 -11.40 -10.18 1.36
N ALA A 172 -10.12 -10.38 1.64
CA ALA A 172 -9.26 -11.29 0.88
C ALA A 172 -9.62 -12.76 1.11
N HIS A 173 -10.06 -13.12 2.32
CA HIS A 173 -10.44 -14.49 2.65
C HIS A 173 -11.95 -14.75 2.54
N GLY A 174 -12.74 -13.76 2.11
CA GLY A 174 -14.19 -13.91 1.98
C GLY A 174 -14.86 -14.35 3.27
N LEU A 175 -14.39 -13.83 4.43
CA LEU A 175 -14.95 -14.22 5.73
C LEU A 175 -16.45 -13.89 5.78
N GLU A 176 -17.22 -14.54 6.65
CA GLU A 176 -18.69 -14.37 6.70
C GLU A 176 -19.13 -12.90 6.85
N ALA A 177 -18.36 -12.10 7.59
CA ALA A 177 -18.59 -10.65 7.72
C ALA A 177 -18.53 -9.90 6.39
N SER A 178 -17.86 -10.42 5.37
CA SER A 178 -17.78 -9.83 4.02
C SER A 178 -19.14 -9.74 3.33
N GLN A 179 -20.14 -10.54 3.73
CA GLN A 179 -21.51 -10.42 3.21
C GLN A 179 -22.13 -9.06 3.55
N GLU A 180 -21.76 -8.46 4.68
CA GLU A 180 -22.23 -7.12 5.08
C GLU A 180 -21.69 -6.02 4.14
N LEU A 181 -20.59 -6.27 3.42
CA LEU A 181 -20.04 -5.30 2.47
C LEU A 181 -20.95 -5.08 1.24
N VAL A 182 -21.93 -5.96 1.04
CA VAL A 182 -22.95 -5.78 0.01
C VAL A 182 -23.91 -4.65 0.41
N THR A 183 -24.30 -4.60 1.68
CA THR A 183 -25.26 -3.63 2.23
C THR A 183 -24.59 -2.35 2.73
N ASP A 184 -23.47 -2.47 3.45
CA ASP A 184 -22.63 -1.36 3.90
C ASP A 184 -21.29 -1.34 3.15
N ARG A 185 -21.21 -0.49 2.12
CA ARG A 185 -20.00 -0.32 1.30
C ARG A 185 -19.02 0.68 1.89
N GLY A 186 -19.35 1.34 3.01
CA GLY A 186 -18.52 2.36 3.66
C GLY A 186 -17.08 1.90 3.90
N PRO A 187 -16.84 0.71 4.50
CA PRO A 187 -15.51 0.17 4.70
C PRO A 187 -14.71 -0.01 3.39
N LEU A 188 -15.36 -0.50 2.32
CA LEU A 188 -14.73 -0.73 1.01
C LEU A 188 -14.44 0.55 0.23
N TRP A 189 -15.15 1.64 0.50
CA TRP A 189 -14.82 2.95 -0.04
C TRP A 189 -13.68 3.61 0.76
N THR A 190 -13.70 3.45 2.07
CA THR A 190 -12.80 4.16 2.97
C THR A 190 -11.42 3.51 2.99
N GLY A 191 -11.36 2.19 3.03
CA GLY A 191 -10.12 1.42 3.06
C GLY A 191 -9.13 1.79 1.94
N PRO A 192 -9.54 1.79 0.65
CA PRO A 192 -8.73 2.28 -0.46
C PRO A 192 -8.15 3.68 -0.23
N GLN A 193 -8.95 4.61 0.28
CA GLN A 193 -8.54 6.01 0.44
C GLN A 193 -7.41 6.17 1.44
N PHE A 194 -7.37 5.37 2.52
CA PHE A 194 -6.25 5.33 3.45
C PHE A 194 -4.95 4.93 2.75
N ILE A 195 -5.01 3.83 2.01
CA ILE A 195 -3.83 3.23 1.37
C ILE A 195 -3.28 4.18 0.31
N GLU A 196 -4.17 4.71 -0.53
CA GLU A 196 -3.80 5.71 -1.52
C GLU A 196 -3.15 6.93 -0.87
N LEU A 197 -3.70 7.43 0.25
CA LEU A 197 -3.17 8.65 0.87
C LEU A 197 -1.78 8.39 1.44
N LEU A 198 -1.60 7.24 2.09
CA LEU A 198 -0.29 6.83 2.59
C LEU A 198 0.71 6.70 1.44
N PHE A 199 0.30 6.05 0.35
CA PHE A 199 1.13 5.87 -0.84
C PHE A 199 1.57 7.22 -1.42
N GLU A 200 0.63 8.16 -1.59
CA GLU A 200 0.87 9.50 -2.13
C GLU A 200 1.83 10.30 -1.24
N VAL A 201 1.62 10.27 0.08
CA VAL A 201 2.53 10.89 1.06
C VAL A 201 3.93 10.31 0.94
N ARG A 202 4.05 8.99 0.88
CA ARG A 202 5.35 8.31 0.77
C ARG A 202 6.06 8.68 -0.52
N ILE A 203 5.38 8.62 -1.66
CA ILE A 203 5.97 9.02 -2.94
C ILE A 203 6.48 10.46 -2.87
N LEU A 204 5.67 11.41 -2.40
CA LEU A 204 6.11 12.80 -2.31
C LEU A 204 7.38 12.94 -1.45
N MET A 205 7.47 12.23 -0.33
CA MET A 205 8.69 12.26 0.50
C MET A 205 9.91 11.66 -0.19
N GLU A 206 9.75 10.54 -0.91
CA GLU A 206 10.83 9.94 -1.71
C GLU A 206 11.29 10.83 -2.87
N LEU A 207 10.41 11.71 -3.35
CA LEU A 207 10.72 12.73 -4.34
C LEU A 207 11.40 13.98 -3.72
N GLY A 208 11.80 13.91 -2.46
CA GLY A 208 12.54 14.96 -1.76
C GLY A 208 11.66 16.07 -1.18
N PHE A 209 10.33 15.92 -1.15
CA PHE A 209 9.49 16.89 -0.46
C PHE A 209 9.65 16.75 1.06
N ALA A 210 9.97 17.86 1.73
CA ALA A 210 9.98 17.91 3.19
C ALA A 210 8.59 17.60 3.78
N PRO A 211 8.47 16.95 4.96
CA PRO A 211 7.18 16.54 5.53
C PRO A 211 6.14 17.67 5.62
N GLN A 212 6.57 18.88 6.02
CA GLN A 212 5.69 20.04 6.13
C GLN A 212 5.18 20.50 4.76
N ARG A 213 6.00 20.36 3.72
CA ARG A 213 5.62 20.68 2.34
C ARG A 213 4.65 19.65 1.78
N VAL A 214 4.85 18.36 2.06
CA VAL A 214 3.91 17.28 1.68
C VAL A 214 2.51 17.56 2.22
N ALA A 215 2.42 17.87 3.51
CA ALA A 215 1.15 18.24 4.15
C ALA A 215 0.47 19.41 3.44
N LYS A 216 1.23 20.47 3.14
CA LYS A 216 0.72 21.64 2.42
C LYS A 216 0.21 21.29 1.03
N VAL A 217 1.00 20.54 0.25
CA VAL A 217 0.65 20.11 -1.11
C VAL A 217 -0.66 19.32 -1.11
N LEU A 218 -0.77 18.33 -0.22
CA LEU A 218 -1.96 17.48 -0.13
C LEU A 218 -3.19 18.28 0.32
N ARG A 219 -3.05 19.18 1.31
CA ARG A 219 -4.15 20.03 1.80
C ARG A 219 -4.66 21.03 0.75
N GLU A 220 -3.82 21.44 -0.19
CA GLU A 220 -4.19 22.34 -1.31
C GLU A 220 -4.89 21.61 -2.47
N THR A 221 -5.00 20.28 -2.42
CA THR A 221 -5.77 19.50 -3.39
C THR A 221 -7.27 19.66 -3.13
N ALA A 222 -8.06 19.82 -4.20
CA ALA A 222 -9.50 20.10 -4.09
C ALA A 222 -10.30 19.00 -3.35
N ARG A 223 -9.77 17.77 -3.28
CA ARG A 223 -10.42 16.62 -2.66
C ARG A 223 -9.99 16.35 -1.23
N TRP A 224 -9.00 17.09 -0.70
CA TRP A 224 -8.42 16.83 0.61
C TRP A 224 -9.45 16.79 1.75
N TYR A 225 -10.22 17.86 1.91
CA TYR A 225 -11.17 17.99 3.01
C TYR A 225 -12.23 16.89 2.97
N GLY A 226 -12.85 16.67 1.80
CA GLY A 226 -13.83 15.61 1.64
C GLY A 226 -13.25 14.23 1.93
N ARG A 227 -12.00 13.98 1.51
CA ARG A 227 -11.29 12.72 1.79
C ARG A 227 -11.05 12.52 3.27
N ILE A 228 -10.44 13.48 3.97
CA ILE A 228 -10.14 13.34 5.40
C ILE A 228 -11.42 13.24 6.23
N THR A 229 -12.46 14.01 5.91
CA THR A 229 -13.76 13.91 6.59
C THR A 229 -14.34 12.51 6.40
N ALA A 230 -14.38 12.00 5.16
CA ALA A 230 -14.86 10.64 4.90
C ALA A 230 -14.05 9.58 5.65
N LEU A 231 -12.71 9.72 5.72
CA LEU A 231 -11.86 8.80 6.48
C LEU A 231 -12.20 8.80 7.98
N LYS A 232 -12.43 9.97 8.57
CA LYS A 232 -12.77 10.10 10.00
C LYS A 232 -14.15 9.53 10.30
N GLU A 233 -15.14 9.85 9.48
CA GLU A 233 -16.53 9.43 9.68
C GLU A 233 -16.69 7.91 9.53
N ASN A 234 -15.99 7.30 8.57
CA ASN A 234 -16.14 5.88 8.27
C ASN A 234 -15.17 4.97 9.04
N LEU A 235 -14.26 5.51 9.85
CA LEU A 235 -13.37 4.70 10.70
C LEU A 235 -14.19 3.83 11.67
N SER A 236 -15.26 4.40 12.23
CA SER A 236 -16.18 3.68 13.12
C SER A 236 -16.86 2.51 12.41
N ALA A 237 -17.23 2.65 11.13
CA ALA A 237 -17.85 1.60 10.33
C ALA A 237 -16.88 0.42 10.11
N ILE A 238 -15.61 0.71 9.82
CA ILE A 238 -14.57 -0.33 9.71
C ILE A 238 -14.43 -1.08 11.04
N ASN A 239 -14.34 -0.36 12.16
CA ASN A 239 -14.19 -0.96 13.49
C ASN A 239 -15.39 -1.84 13.87
N ALA A 240 -16.60 -1.35 13.59
CA ALA A 240 -17.82 -2.09 13.85
C ALA A 240 -17.88 -3.41 13.04
N MET A 241 -17.44 -3.38 11.78
CA MET A 241 -17.36 -4.57 10.95
C MET A 241 -16.35 -5.59 11.49
N ILE A 242 -15.16 -5.14 11.89
CA ILE A 242 -14.11 -6.00 12.45
C ILE A 242 -14.59 -6.65 13.74
N GLN A 243 -15.25 -5.87 14.61
CA GLN A 243 -15.76 -6.36 15.88
C GLN A 243 -16.81 -7.46 15.67
N ARG A 244 -17.77 -7.26 14.76
CA ARG A 244 -18.75 -8.31 14.40
C ARG A 244 -18.10 -9.55 13.81
N SER A 245 -17.07 -9.39 12.97
CA SER A 245 -16.32 -10.53 12.42
C SER A 245 -15.66 -11.36 13.52
N ARG A 246 -15.17 -10.75 14.60
CA ARG A 246 -14.57 -11.45 15.74
C ARG A 246 -15.62 -12.18 16.57
N GLU A 247 -16.75 -11.54 16.83
CA GLU A 247 -17.87 -12.13 17.59
C GLU A 247 -18.41 -13.39 16.91
N ARG A 248 -18.53 -13.39 15.58
CA ARG A 248 -18.97 -14.57 14.82
C ARG A 248 -17.96 -15.71 14.82
N GLN A 249 -16.66 -15.42 14.85
CA GLN A 249 -15.62 -16.45 14.94
C GLN A 249 -15.56 -17.14 16.31
N GLN A 250 -16.19 -16.55 17.34
CA GLN A 250 -16.24 -17.09 18.70
C GLN A 250 -17.54 -17.86 18.99
N SER A 251 -18.52 -17.79 18.09
CA SER A 251 -19.83 -18.48 18.20
C SER A 251 -19.80 -19.80 17.46
#